data_AF-A0A6N8EJZ7-F1
#
_entry.id   AF-A0A6N8EJZ7-F1
#
_cell.length_a   1.000
_cell.length_b   1.000
_cell.length_c   1.000
_cell.angle_alpha   90.00
_cell.angle_beta   90.00
_cell.angle_gamma   90.00
#
_symmetry.space_group_name_H-M   'P 1'
#
loop_
_entity.id
_entity.type
_entity.pdbx_description
1 polymer ?
#
loop_
_entity_poly.entity_id
_entity_poly.type
_entity_poly.pdbx_seq_one_letter_code
_entity_poly.pdbx_strand_id
1 'polypeptide(L)'
;MSCGNSGEPSMGFVIWGSSYTGTPPNGQEKSIPIISAQNGMVGYPKYNEAGTTITTLLRPDIAFWQPIILNSEYAPKNWLPPQDQPDSLTNQSHQLISKAPWDGLWLPIAIQHEVSTEMQEGKWHTTIECIRTNLGQKPS
;
A
#
# COMPACT_ATOMS: atom_id res chain seq x y z
N MET A 1 -43.05 10.47 10.84
CA MET A 1 -42.01 9.44 10.95
C MET A 1 -41.76 8.91 9.55
N SER A 2 -40.61 9.22 8.95
CA SER A 2 -40.23 8.72 7.62
C SER A 2 -39.07 7.75 7.83
N CYS A 3 -39.26 6.50 7.43
CA CYS A 3 -38.27 5.44 7.55
C CYS A 3 -37.25 5.51 6.41
N GLY A 4 -35.97 5.52 6.81
CA GLY A 4 -34.77 5.01 6.14
C GLY A 4 -34.70 4.98 4.62
N ASN A 5 -33.88 5.88 4.06
CA ASN A 5 -33.24 5.63 2.77
C ASN A 5 -32.33 4.39 2.92
N SER A 6 -32.71 3.31 2.25
CA SER A 6 -31.86 2.14 2.04
C SER A 6 -30.58 2.57 1.34
N GLY A 7 -29.45 2.48 2.03
CA GLY A 7 -28.14 2.66 1.44
C GLY A 7 -27.88 1.56 0.42
N GLU A 8 -28.12 1.87 -0.85
CA GLU A 8 -27.66 1.03 -1.95
C GLU A 8 -26.12 1.03 -1.92
N PRO A 9 -25.46 -0.14 -1.85
CA PRO A 9 -24.03 -0.20 -2.04
C PRO A 9 -23.75 0.10 -3.52
N SER A 10 -23.39 1.35 -3.83
CA SER A 10 -22.88 1.73 -5.14
C SER A 10 -21.47 1.15 -5.30
N MET A 11 -21.39 -0.08 -5.82
CA MET A 11 -20.15 -0.57 -6.43
C MET A 11 -19.94 0.17 -7.75
N GLY A 12 -19.47 1.42 -7.64
CA GLY A 12 -19.00 2.19 -8.77
C GLY A 12 -17.71 1.57 -9.27
N PHE A 13 -17.76 0.92 -10.43
CA PHE A 13 -16.56 0.60 -11.19
C PHE A 13 -15.97 1.92 -11.69
N VAL A 14 -14.85 2.37 -11.11
CA VAL A 14 -14.21 3.62 -11.53
C VAL A 14 -13.33 3.34 -12.74
N ILE A 15 -13.82 3.71 -13.92
CA ILE A 15 -13.04 3.70 -15.16
C ILE A 15 -12.27 5.02 -15.22
N TRP A 16 -10.98 4.96 -14.92
CA TRP A 16 -10.11 6.14 -14.94
C TRP A 16 -10.00 6.72 -16.36
N GLY A 17 -10.33 8.00 -16.54
CA GLY A 17 -10.02 8.74 -17.77
C GLY A 17 -8.52 9.06 -17.86
N SER A 18 -8.05 9.48 -19.05
CA SER A 18 -6.64 9.81 -19.33
C SER A 18 -6.04 10.96 -18.50
N SER A 19 -6.85 11.60 -17.65
CA SER A 19 -6.49 12.70 -16.76
C SER A 19 -6.44 12.30 -15.27
N TYR A 20 -6.49 11.01 -14.93
CA TYR A 20 -6.41 10.60 -13.52
C TYR A 20 -5.03 10.89 -12.93
N THR A 21 -4.98 11.84 -12.00
CA THR A 21 -3.74 12.31 -11.35
C THR A 21 -3.44 11.58 -10.04
N GLY A 22 -4.29 10.64 -9.61
CA GLY A 22 -4.20 10.05 -8.27
C GLY A 22 -4.69 10.96 -7.15
N THR A 23 -4.99 12.24 -7.47
CA THR A 23 -5.51 13.22 -6.51
C THR A 23 -7.02 13.37 -6.74
N PRO A 24 -7.87 13.10 -5.73
CA PRO A 24 -9.31 13.30 -5.86
C PRO A 24 -9.65 14.78 -6.14
N PRO A 25 -10.74 15.07 -6.89
CA PRO A 25 -11.26 16.43 -7.04
C PRO A 25 -11.57 17.07 -5.68
N ASN A 26 -11.45 18.40 -5.59
CA ASN A 26 -11.78 19.16 -4.37
C ASN A 26 -13.18 18.77 -3.86
N GLY A 27 -13.26 18.32 -2.61
CA GLY A 27 -14.52 17.90 -1.97
C GLY A 27 -14.87 16.41 -2.11
N GLN A 28 -14.07 15.61 -2.81
CA GLN A 28 -14.15 14.14 -2.85
C GLN A 28 -12.86 13.47 -2.38
N GLU A 29 -12.17 14.07 -1.41
CA GLU A 29 -10.90 13.57 -0.91
C GLU A 29 -11.05 12.21 -0.21
N LYS A 30 -10.94 11.12 -0.97
CA LYS A 30 -10.60 9.82 -0.38
C LYS A 30 -9.11 9.86 -0.07
N SER A 31 -8.77 9.76 1.22
CA SER A 31 -7.37 9.71 1.64
C SER A 31 -6.65 8.56 0.94
N ILE A 32 -5.43 8.82 0.48
CA ILE A 32 -4.60 7.78 -0.15
C ILE A 32 -4.43 6.66 0.87
N PRO A 33 -4.80 5.41 0.55
CA PRO A 33 -4.75 4.33 1.52
C PRO A 33 -3.31 4.09 1.98
N ILE A 34 -3.13 3.99 3.29
CA ILE A 34 -1.84 3.65 3.89
C ILE A 34 -1.79 2.13 4.08
N ILE A 35 -0.61 1.54 3.85
CA ILE A 35 -0.26 0.17 4.20
C ILE A 35 0.95 0.20 5.14
N SER A 36 0.81 -0.42 6.31
CA SER A 36 1.78 -0.46 7.38
C SER A 36 1.52 -1.66 8.30
N ALA A 37 2.44 -1.93 9.22
CA ALA A 37 2.25 -3.00 10.21
C ALA A 37 0.95 -2.82 11.01
N GLN A 38 0.60 -1.58 11.37
CA GLN A 38 -0.58 -1.25 12.17
C GLN A 38 -1.91 -1.48 11.42
N ASN A 39 -1.91 -1.43 10.08
CA ASN A 39 -3.12 -1.61 9.27
C ASN A 39 -3.19 -2.96 8.54
N GLY A 40 -2.39 -3.92 9.00
CA GLY A 40 -2.49 -5.31 8.56
C GLY A 40 -1.52 -5.71 7.46
N MET A 41 -0.42 -4.99 7.23
CA MET A 41 0.67 -5.51 6.42
C MET A 41 1.25 -6.79 7.07
N VAL A 42 1.41 -7.83 6.27
CA VAL A 42 1.91 -9.14 6.72
C VAL A 42 3.35 -9.30 6.26
N GLY A 43 4.27 -9.47 7.22
CA GLY A 43 5.69 -9.59 6.95
C GLY A 43 6.30 -8.28 6.43
N TYR A 44 7.22 -8.40 5.46
CA TYR A 44 7.93 -7.27 4.85
C TYR A 44 7.58 -7.13 3.37
N PRO A 45 7.55 -5.90 2.83
CA PRO A 45 7.44 -5.70 1.40
C PRO A 45 8.63 -6.34 0.68
N LYS A 46 8.34 -7.04 -0.43
CA LYS A 46 9.37 -7.56 -1.33
C LYS A 46 9.69 -6.48 -2.36
N TYR A 47 10.74 -5.71 -2.09
CA TYR A 47 11.16 -4.58 -2.92
C TYR A 47 12.34 -4.93 -3.84
N ASN A 48 12.31 -4.45 -5.09
CA ASN A 48 13.42 -4.42 -6.02
C ASN A 48 13.32 -3.18 -6.94
N GLU A 49 14.22 -3.07 -7.94
CA GLU A 49 14.20 -1.95 -8.89
C GLU A 49 12.92 -1.89 -9.75
N ALA A 50 12.28 -3.03 -10.01
CA ALA A 50 11.07 -3.11 -10.83
C ALA A 50 9.81 -2.69 -10.05
N GLY A 51 9.79 -2.86 -8.73
CA GLY A 51 8.59 -2.60 -7.95
C GLY A 51 8.64 -3.13 -6.52
N THR A 52 7.46 -3.19 -5.91
CA THR A 52 7.27 -3.86 -4.62
C THR A 52 6.07 -4.80 -4.66
N THR A 53 6.19 -5.94 -4.01
CA THR A 53 5.06 -6.82 -3.69
C THR A 53 4.74 -6.73 -2.21
N ILE A 54 3.48 -6.52 -1.89
CA ILE A 54 2.98 -6.30 -0.52
C ILE A 54 1.89 -7.34 -0.25
N THR A 55 1.93 -7.97 0.92
CA THR A 55 0.84 -8.81 1.42
C THR A 55 0.21 -8.12 2.62
N THR A 56 -1.11 -8.05 2.65
CA THR A 56 -1.88 -7.47 3.77
C THR A 56 -3.04 -8.38 4.15
N LEU A 57 -3.65 -8.12 5.31
CA LEU A 57 -5.03 -8.54 5.59
C LEU A 57 -5.97 -8.05 4.49
N LEU A 58 -7.16 -8.63 4.37
CA LEU A 58 -8.12 -8.27 3.32
C LEU A 58 -8.38 -6.75 3.27
N ARG A 59 -7.99 -6.15 2.14
CA ARG A 59 -8.12 -4.72 1.82
C ARG A 59 -8.88 -4.55 0.49
N PRO A 60 -10.21 -4.62 0.49
CA PRO A 60 -11.03 -4.47 -0.72
C PRO A 60 -11.17 -3.00 -1.15
N ASP A 61 -10.67 -2.06 -0.34
CA ASP A 61 -10.65 -0.63 -0.59
C ASP A 61 -9.54 -0.18 -1.55
N ILE A 62 -8.54 -1.04 -1.77
CA ILE A 62 -7.40 -0.79 -2.68
C ILE A 62 -7.84 -1.10 -4.10
N ALA A 63 -7.54 -0.18 -5.02
CA ALA A 63 -7.91 -0.32 -6.41
C ALA A 63 -6.71 -0.25 -7.34
N PHE A 64 -6.86 -0.90 -8.48
CA PHE A 64 -5.89 -0.89 -9.57
C PHE A 64 -5.67 0.55 -10.05
N TRP A 65 -4.41 0.92 -10.29
CA TRP A 65 -3.97 2.27 -10.69
C TRP A 65 -4.34 3.41 -9.74
N GLN A 66 -4.74 3.12 -8.49
CA GLN A 66 -4.85 4.14 -7.45
C GLN A 66 -3.63 4.10 -6.54
N PRO A 67 -2.94 5.23 -6.30
CA PRO A 67 -1.76 5.22 -5.46
C PRO A 67 -2.09 4.75 -4.04
N ILE A 68 -1.10 4.13 -3.41
CA ILE A 68 -1.08 3.78 -1.98
C ILE A 68 0.20 4.35 -1.35
N ILE A 69 0.17 4.54 -0.03
CA ILE A 69 1.36 4.88 0.77
C ILE A 69 1.82 3.64 1.50
N LEU A 70 3.03 3.17 1.23
CA LEU A 70 3.69 2.14 2.01
C LEU A 70 4.52 2.79 3.12
N ASN A 71 4.26 2.39 4.35
CA ASN A 71 5.05 2.72 5.53
C ASN A 71 5.41 1.41 6.24
N SER A 72 6.59 0.88 5.95
CA SER A 72 7.14 -0.29 6.62
C SER A 72 8.25 0.17 7.55
N GLU A 73 7.87 0.42 8.81
CA GLU A 73 8.76 0.81 9.92
C GLU A 73 9.87 -0.21 10.23
N TYR A 74 9.84 -1.39 9.59
CA TYR A 74 10.74 -2.47 9.91
C TYR A 74 11.63 -2.83 8.71
N ALA A 75 12.93 -2.73 8.93
CA ALA A 75 13.97 -3.25 8.03
C ALA A 75 14.39 -4.66 8.47
N PRO A 76 14.85 -5.52 7.54
CA PRO A 76 15.43 -6.82 7.91
C PRO A 76 16.53 -6.66 8.97
N LYS A 77 16.64 -7.60 9.92
CA LYS A 77 17.61 -7.51 11.04
C LYS A 77 19.06 -7.33 10.58
N ASN A 78 19.42 -7.86 9.41
CA ASN A 78 20.74 -7.74 8.79
C ASN A 78 20.96 -6.41 8.04
N TRP A 79 19.97 -5.52 8.02
CA TRP A 79 20.01 -4.17 7.43
C TRP A 79 20.06 -3.10 8.52
N LEU A 80 20.05 -3.50 9.80
CA LEU A 80 20.23 -2.58 10.92
C LEU A 80 21.64 -1.97 10.86
N PRO A 81 21.77 -0.68 11.19
CA PRO A 81 23.04 0.01 11.09
C PRO A 81 24.04 -0.50 12.13
N PRO A 82 25.35 -0.30 11.89
CA PRO A 82 26.36 -0.33 12.95
C PRO A 82 25.95 0.52 14.15
N GLN A 83 26.36 0.11 15.34
CA GLN A 83 25.91 0.65 16.64
C GLN A 83 26.21 2.15 16.85
N ASP A 84 27.05 2.70 15.98
CA ASP A 84 27.53 4.08 15.86
C ASP A 84 26.65 5.00 14.99
N GLN A 85 25.63 4.47 14.29
CA GLN A 85 24.68 5.27 13.47
C GLN A 85 23.23 4.78 13.58
N PRO A 86 22.56 4.97 14.75
CA PRO A 86 21.26 4.35 15.06
C PRO A 86 20.10 4.73 14.12
N ASP A 87 20.19 5.85 13.40
CA ASP A 87 19.14 6.34 12.48
C ASP A 87 19.38 5.95 11.01
N SER A 88 20.43 5.18 10.70
CA SER A 88 20.75 4.76 9.33
C SER A 88 20.20 3.37 9.03
N LEU A 89 19.97 3.05 7.76
CA LEU A 89 19.76 1.67 7.32
C LEU A 89 20.96 1.24 6.49
N THR A 90 21.21 -0.05 6.39
CA THR A 90 22.17 -0.62 5.42
C THR A 90 21.45 -1.52 4.43
N ASN A 91 21.93 -1.61 3.19
CA ASN A 91 21.44 -2.60 2.24
C ASN A 91 22.13 -3.97 2.47
N GLN A 92 21.81 -4.98 1.64
CA GLN A 92 22.44 -6.32 1.72
C GLN A 92 23.97 -6.31 1.57
N SER A 93 24.54 -5.24 0.99
CA SER A 93 25.97 -5.04 0.80
C SER A 93 26.61 -4.21 1.91
N HIS A 94 25.90 -3.96 3.01
CA HIS A 94 26.30 -3.08 4.13
C HIS A 94 26.55 -1.61 3.74
N GLN A 95 26.05 -1.16 2.60
CA GLN A 95 26.12 0.25 2.23
C GLN A 95 25.01 1.03 2.95
N LEU A 96 25.38 2.17 3.53
CA LEU A 96 24.43 3.07 4.19
C LEU A 96 23.39 3.60 3.20
N ILE A 97 22.13 3.58 3.62
CA ILE A 97 21.00 4.20 2.93
C ILE A 97 20.27 5.13 3.90
N SER A 98 19.97 6.34 3.43
CA SER A 98 19.40 7.42 4.25
C SER A 98 17.90 7.28 4.51
N LYS A 99 17.22 6.41 3.75
CA LYS A 99 15.79 6.14 3.88
C LYS A 99 15.49 4.73 3.39
N ALA A 100 14.51 4.09 4.03
CA ALA A 100 13.90 2.86 3.55
C ALA A 100 13.45 3.01 2.08
N PRO A 101 14.07 2.31 1.13
CA PRO A 101 13.78 2.46 -0.29
C PRO A 101 12.43 1.84 -0.68
N TRP A 102 11.79 1.11 0.24
CA TRP A 102 10.44 0.60 0.07
C TRP A 102 9.35 1.58 0.54
N ASP A 103 9.65 2.60 1.34
CA ASP A 103 8.63 3.52 1.84
C ASP A 103 8.20 4.54 0.79
N GLY A 104 6.98 5.05 0.90
CA GLY A 104 6.43 6.12 0.08
C GLY A 104 5.32 5.69 -0.88
N LEU A 105 5.17 6.43 -1.98
CA LEU A 105 4.09 6.22 -2.95
C LEU A 105 4.37 5.04 -3.89
N TRP A 106 3.33 4.26 -4.10
CA TRP A 106 3.32 3.07 -4.94
C TRP A 106 2.03 2.97 -5.73
N LEU A 107 2.13 2.49 -6.97
CA LEU A 107 0.99 2.34 -7.86
C LEU A 107 0.68 0.85 -8.08
N PRO A 108 -0.44 0.33 -7.58
CA PRO A 108 -0.89 -1.03 -7.82
C PRO A 108 -1.12 -1.31 -9.30
N ILE A 109 -0.43 -2.35 -9.80
CA ILE A 109 -0.54 -2.87 -11.16
C ILE A 109 -1.06 -4.32 -11.19
N ALA A 110 -1.13 -4.99 -10.04
CA ALA A 110 -1.87 -6.23 -9.87
C ALA A 110 -2.40 -6.30 -8.43
N ILE A 111 -3.61 -6.84 -8.27
CA ILE A 111 -4.24 -7.03 -6.96
C ILE A 111 -4.92 -8.39 -6.98
N GLN A 112 -4.64 -9.20 -5.96
CA GLN A 112 -5.27 -10.48 -5.74
C GLN A 112 -5.86 -10.51 -4.33
N HIS A 113 -7.17 -10.78 -4.24
CA HIS A 113 -7.86 -11.01 -2.98
C HIS A 113 -8.09 -12.50 -2.81
N GLU A 114 -7.64 -13.05 -1.69
CA GLU A 114 -7.90 -14.43 -1.29
C GLU A 114 -8.82 -14.40 -0.06
N VAL A 115 -9.99 -15.01 -0.19
CA VAL A 115 -10.95 -15.19 0.90
C VAL A 115 -11.35 -16.66 0.92
N SER A 116 -10.87 -17.38 1.93
CA SER A 116 -11.24 -18.78 2.17
C SER A 116 -11.99 -18.87 3.49
N THR A 117 -13.21 -19.40 3.46
CA THR A 117 -14.10 -19.52 4.62
C THR A 117 -14.39 -20.98 5.00
N GLU A 118 -14.04 -21.92 4.13
CA GLU A 118 -14.31 -23.36 4.31
C GLU A 118 -13.23 -24.08 5.13
N MET A 119 -12.16 -23.38 5.50
CA MET A 119 -11.07 -23.89 6.32
C MET A 119 -11.00 -23.11 7.63
N GLN A 120 -10.79 -23.82 8.74
CA GLN A 120 -10.39 -23.19 10.01
C GLN A 120 -9.05 -22.46 9.77
N GLU A 121 -8.95 -21.17 10.10
CA GLU A 121 -7.82 -20.28 9.74
C GLU A 121 -7.67 -20.02 8.22
N GLY A 122 -8.77 -20.05 7.46
CA GLY A 122 -8.77 -19.72 6.03
C GLY A 122 -8.15 -18.34 5.75
N LYS A 123 -7.44 -18.22 4.62
CA LYS A 123 -6.73 -16.99 4.27
C LYS A 123 -7.69 -15.87 3.88
N TRP A 124 -7.52 -14.72 4.52
CA TRP A 124 -8.20 -13.46 4.22
C TRP A 124 -7.15 -12.38 3.95
N HIS A 125 -6.58 -12.38 2.75
CA HIS A 125 -5.42 -11.57 2.41
C HIS A 125 -5.61 -10.84 1.08
N THR A 126 -4.96 -9.68 0.97
CA THR A 126 -4.73 -9.01 -0.31
C THR A 126 -3.24 -9.07 -0.63
N THR A 127 -2.90 -9.54 -1.83
CA THR A 127 -1.56 -9.42 -2.41
C THR A 127 -1.58 -8.34 -3.47
N ILE A 128 -0.60 -7.45 -3.43
CA ILE A 128 -0.53 -6.26 -4.29
C ILE A 128 0.85 -6.20 -4.92
N GLU A 129 0.90 -6.07 -6.24
CA GLU A 129 2.12 -5.73 -6.96
C GLU A 129 2.06 -4.28 -7.38
N CYS A 130 3.15 -3.56 -7.14
CA CYS A 130 3.21 -2.12 -7.39
C CYS A 130 4.47 -1.71 -8.15
N ILE A 131 4.34 -0.62 -8.92
CA ILE A 131 5.47 0.12 -9.50
C ILE A 131 5.64 1.46 -8.79
N ARG A 132 6.85 2.04 -8.85
CA ARG A 132 7.11 3.37 -8.30
C ARG A 132 6.26 4.43 -9.01
N THR A 133 5.78 5.41 -8.25
CA THR A 133 4.95 6.49 -8.78
C THR A 133 5.10 7.79 -8.00
N ASN A 134 4.78 8.89 -8.66
CA ASN A 134 4.54 10.21 -8.08
C ASN A 134 3.05 10.60 -8.11
N LEU A 135 2.16 9.73 -8.60
CA LEU A 135 0.71 9.96 -8.55
C LEU A 135 0.24 10.07 -7.09
N GLY A 136 -0.58 11.08 -6.79
CA GLY A 136 -0.99 11.40 -5.42
C GLY A 136 0.04 12.18 -4.60
N GLN A 137 1.20 12.53 -5.17
CA GLN A 137 2.12 13.50 -4.55
C GLN A 137 1.45 14.89 -4.58
N LYS A 138 1.27 15.50 -3.40
CA LYS A 138 0.79 16.89 -3.33
C LYS A 138 1.84 17.81 -3.99
N PRO A 139 1.44 18.73 -4.88
CA PRO A 139 2.36 19.72 -5.42
C PRO A 139 2.91 20.56 -4.26
N SER A 140 4.23 20.79 -4.29
CA SER A 140 4.99 21.60 -3.33
C SER A 140 4.63 23.07 -3.38
#